data_AF-A0A0G3BDW9-F1
#
_entry.id   AF-A0A0G3BDW9-F1
#
_cell.length_a   1.000
_cell.length_b   1.000
_cell.length_c   1.000
_cell.angle_alpha   90.00
_cell.angle_beta   90.00
_cell.angle_gamma   90.00
#
_symmetry.space_group_name_H-M   'P 1'
#
loop_
_entity.id
_entity.type
_entity.pdbx_description
1 polymer ?
#
loop_
_entity_poly.entity_id
_entity_poly.type
_entity_poly.pdbx_seq_one_letter_code
_entity_poly.pdbx_strand_id
1 'polypeptide(L)' 'MQASKIDWIRRCAERFLDQHPALETDQAIHLAAALWTDAEMWGSPEEAAEIEMAVWEDEASGTMQPLYQQATRH' A
#
# COMPACT_ATOMS: atom_id res chain seq x y z
N MET A 1 21.09 9.55 -7.31
CA MET A 1 20.75 8.86 -8.57
C MET A 1 19.28 8.49 -8.46
N GLN A 2 18.40 8.91 -9.37
CA GLN A 2 17.02 8.44 -9.36
C GLN A 2 17.04 6.92 -9.63
N ALA A 3 16.40 6.14 -8.77
CA ALA A 3 16.23 4.71 -9.02
C ALA A 3 15.41 4.56 -10.32
N SER A 4 15.78 3.60 -11.16
CA SER A 4 14.99 3.33 -12.36
C SER A 4 13.58 2.89 -11.95
N LYS A 5 12.56 3.21 -12.77
CA LYS A 5 11.18 2.76 -12.54
C LYS A 5 11.11 1.26 -12.21
N ILE A 6 11.90 0.46 -12.91
CA ILE A 6 11.95 -0.99 -12.73
C ILE A 6 12.56 -1.36 -11.38
N ASP A 7 13.65 -0.71 -10.96
CA ASP A 7 14.24 -0.95 -9.64
C ASP A 7 13.32 -0.53 -8.50
N TRP A 8 12.57 0.56 -8.67
CA TRP A 8 11.57 1.01 -7.70
C TRP A 8 10.45 -0.02 -7.54
N ILE A 9 9.85 -0.42 -8.66
CA ILE A 9 8.77 -1.42 -8.67
C ILE A 9 9.26 -2.75 -8.08
N ARG A 10 10.48 -3.19 -8.42
CA ARG A 10 11.03 -4.42 -7.84
C ARG A 10 11.15 -4.32 -6.32
N ARG A 11 11.69 -3.22 -5.78
CA ARG A 11 11.85 -3.04 -4.33
C ARG A 11 10.52 -2.98 -3.58
N CYS A 12 9.51 -2.32 -4.15
CA CYS A 12 8.16 -2.34 -3.61
C CYS A 12 7.59 -3.77 -3.60
N ALA A 13 7.69 -4.50 -4.72
CA ALA A 13 7.18 -5.86 -4.85
C ALA A 13 7.87 -6.84 -3.90
N GLU A 14 9.20 -6.76 -3.75
CA GLU A 14 9.97 -7.53 -2.77
C GLU A 14 9.45 -7.25 -1.35
N ARG A 15 9.21 -5.97 -1.01
CA ARG A 15 8.68 -5.59 0.30
C ARG A 15 7.27 -6.11 0.56
N PHE A 16 6.42 -6.18 -0.46
CA PHE A 16 5.08 -6.75 -0.35
C PHE A 16 5.13 -8.27 -0.09
N LEU A 17 5.98 -9.00 -0.82
CA LEU A 17 6.12 -10.44 -0.67
C LEU A 17 6.77 -10.83 0.66
N ASP A 18 7.71 -10.02 1.16
CA ASP A 18 8.33 -10.22 2.48
C ASP A 18 7.30 -10.12 3.62
N GLN A 19 6.36 -9.18 3.53
CA GLN A 19 5.31 -8.98 4.53
C GLN A 19 4.14 -9.96 4.35
N HIS A 20 3.79 -10.27 3.11
CA HIS A 20 2.68 -11.16 2.76
C HIS A 20 3.16 -12.24 1.78
N PRO A 21 3.78 -13.33 2.28
CA PRO A 21 4.26 -14.41 1.42
C PRO A 21 3.16 -15.14 0.65
N ALA A 22 1.89 -14.95 1.05
CA ALA A 22 0.71 -15.48 0.38
C ALA A 22 0.22 -14.60 -0.78
N LEU A 23 0.80 -13.42 -0.98
CA LEU A 23 0.47 -12.53 -2.09
C LEU A 23 1.07 -13.09 -3.39
N GLU A 24 0.26 -13.10 -4.45
CA GLU A 24 0.74 -13.51 -5.77
C GLU A 24 1.76 -12.51 -6.31
N THR A 25 2.83 -13.00 -6.96
CA THR A 25 3.91 -12.15 -7.47
C THR A 25 3.40 -11.12 -8.48
N ASP A 26 2.51 -11.51 -9.38
CA ASP A 26 1.90 -10.59 -10.35
C ASP A 26 1.07 -9.49 -9.66
N GLN A 27 0.40 -9.82 -8.56
CA GLN A 27 -0.36 -8.86 -7.76
C GLN A 27 0.58 -7.87 -7.06
N ALA A 28 1.68 -8.35 -6.47
CA ALA A 28 2.71 -7.50 -5.86
C ALA A 28 3.30 -6.50 -6.88
N ILE A 29 3.56 -6.95 -8.11
CA ILE A 29 4.05 -6.09 -9.20
C ILE A 29 3.01 -5.04 -9.60
N HIS A 30 1.73 -5.42 -9.69
CA HIS A 30 0.66 -4.48 -10.01
C HIS A 30 0.52 -3.37 -8.95
N LEU A 31 0.58 -3.72 -7.66
CA LEU A 31 0.56 -2.75 -6.56
C LEU A 31 1.79 -1.84 -6.59
N ALA A 32 2.97 -2.41 -6.81
CA ALA A 32 4.21 -1.67 -6.90
C ALA A 32 4.21 -0.69 -8.09
N ALA A 33 3.61 -1.08 -9.22
CA ALA A 33 3.45 -0.23 -10.38
C ALA A 33 2.47 0.93 -10.16
N ALA A 34 1.43 0.73 -9.32
CA ALA A 34 0.53 1.80 -8.91
C ALA A 34 1.28 2.84 -8.06
N LEU A 35 2.08 2.41 -7.08
CA LEU A 35 2.86 3.34 -6.25
C LEU A 35 3.90 4.17 -7.02
N TRP A 36 4.32 3.70 -8.20
CA TRP A 36 5.24 4.48 -9.04
C TRP A 36 4.62 5.77 -9.59
N THR A 37 3.29 5.84 -9.78
CA THR A 37 2.66 7.07 -10.31
C THR A 37 2.91 8.27 -9.42
N ASP A 38 3.06 8.02 -8.12
CA ASP A 38 3.28 9.02 -7.08
C ASP A 38 4.66 8.87 -6.44
N ALA A 39 5.64 8.25 -7.13
CA ALA A 39 6.99 8.00 -6.62
C ALA A 39 7.70 9.25 -6.09
N GLU A 40 7.37 10.43 -6.62
CA GLU A 40 7.94 11.72 -6.18
C GLU A 40 7.41 12.17 -4.80
N MET A 41 6.26 11.65 -4.36
CA MET A 41 5.68 11.95 -3.05
C MET A 41 6.20 11.02 -1.96
N TRP A 42 6.85 9.92 -2.33
CA TRP A 42 7.37 8.91 -1.42
C TRP A 42 8.85 9.13 -1.13
N GLY A 43 9.27 8.93 0.12
CA GLY A 43 10.68 9.01 0.51
C GLY A 43 11.50 7.82 -0.01
N SER A 44 10.89 6.63 -0.05
CA SER A 44 11.52 5.38 -0.51
C SER A 44 10.49 4.36 -1.01
N PRO A 45 10.89 3.38 -1.85
CA PRO A 45 9.97 2.33 -2.31
C PRO A 45 9.50 1.42 -1.18
N GLU A 46 10.35 1.18 -0.17
CA GLU A 46 9.99 0.40 1.01
C GLU A 46 8.91 1.09 1.85
N GLU A 47 9.07 2.39 2.11
CA GLU A 47 8.10 3.18 2.87
C GLU A 47 6.74 3.24 2.16
N ALA A 48 6.74 3.43 0.84
CA ALA A 48 5.50 3.42 0.04
C ALA A 48 4.78 2.06 0.13
N ALA A 49 5.53 0.96 0.05
CA ALA A 49 4.97 -0.38 0.17
C ALA A 49 4.43 -0.67 1.59
N GLU A 50 5.13 -0.22 2.63
CA GLU A 50 4.68 -0.39 4.03
C GLU A 50 3.37 0.35 4.30
N ILE A 51 3.26 1.59 3.84
CA ILE A 51 2.05 2.41 4.05
C ILE A 51 0.87 1.83 3.26
N GLU A 52 1.07 1.44 2.01
CA GLU A 52 0.01 0.83 1.19
C GLU A 52 -0.51 -0.46 1.81
N MET A 53 0.37 -1.32 2.32
CA MET A 53 -0.06 -2.56 3.01
C MET A 53 -0.84 -2.26 4.29
N ALA A 54 -0.40 -1.29 5.08
CA ALA A 54 -1.11 -0.91 6.30
C ALA A 54 -2.55 -0.42 6.01
N VAL A 55 -2.74 0.32 4.91
CA VAL A 55 -4.07 0.76 4.46
C VAL A 55 -4.92 -0.43 4.01
N TRP A 56 -4.35 -1.36 3.25
CA TRP A 56 -5.04 -2.58 2.79
C TRP A 56 -5.51 -3.47 3.95
N GLU A 57 -4.69 -3.62 4.99
CA GLU A 57 -5.07 -4.39 6.18
C GLU A 57 -6.18 -3.68 6.99
N ASP A 58 -6.15 -2.36 7.10
CA ASP A 58 -7.18 -1.59 7.79
C ASP A 58 -8.53 -1.66 7.07
N GLU A 59 -8.53 -1.54 5.74
CA GLU A 59 -9.74 -1.73 4.91
C GLU A 59 -10.28 -3.16 4.98
N ALA A 60 -9.40 -4.17 4.95
CA ALA A 60 -9.79 -5.57 5.07
C ALA A 60 -10.34 -5.91 6.47
N SER A 61 -9.87 -5.22 7.52
CA SER A 61 -10.34 -5.40 8.90
C SER A 61 -11.65 -4.68 9.23
N GLY A 62 -12.11 -3.79 8.36
CA GLY A 62 -13.47 -3.20 8.45
C GLY A 62 -13.72 -2.40 9.73
N THR A 63 -12.71 -1.83 10.37
CA THR A 63 -12.89 -1.00 11.58
C THR A 63 -13.15 0.47 11.25
N MET A 64 -13.72 0.76 10.07
CA MET A 64 -14.31 2.07 9.82
C MET A 64 -15.72 2.10 10.45
N GLN A 65 -15.77 2.29 11.77
CA GLN A 65 -17.03 2.54 12.48
C GLN A 65 -17.73 3.75 11.82
N PRO A 66 -19.00 3.63 11.40
CA PRO A 66 -19.74 4.78 10.92
C PRO A 66 -20.00 5.71 12.11
N LEU A 67 -19.21 6.78 12.25
CA LEU A 67 -19.41 7.87 13.21
C LEU A 67 -20.67 8.73 12.90
N TYR A 68 -21.66 8.20 12.20
CA TYR A 68 -22.87 8.92 11.76
C TYR A 68 -24.16 8.58 12.53
N GLN A 69 -24.07 7.94 13.70
CA GLN A 69 -25.26 7.62 14.53
C GLN A 69 -25.32 8.33 15.90
N GLN A 70 -24.73 9.52 16.03
CA GLN A 70 -24.95 10.40 17.20
C GLN A 70 -25.44 11.80 16.83
N ALA A 71 -26.61 11.87 16.21
CA ALA A 71 -27.55 12.99 16.30
C ALA A 71 -28.82 12.50 15.59
N THR A 72 -29.84 12.00 16.27
CA THR A 72 -30.83 12.85 16.93
C THR A 72 -31.60 12.03 17.97
N ARG A 73 -31.33 12.26 19.26
CA ARG A 73 -32.34 12.08 20.30
C ARG A 73 -33.08 13.40 20.42
N HIS A 74 -34.34 13.44 19.99
CA HIS A 74 -35.33 14.42 20.42
C HIS A 74 -36.61 13.68 20.79
#